data_AF-A0A2S9X9P5-F1
#
_entry.id   AF-A0A2S9X9P5-F1
#
_cell.length_a   1.000
_cell.length_b   1.000
_cell.length_c   1.000
_cell.angle_alpha   90.00
_cell.angle_beta   90.00
_cell.angle_gamma   90.00
#
_symmetry.space_group_name_H-M   'P 1'
#
loop_
_entity.id
_entity.type
_entity.pdbx_description
1 polymer ?
#
loop_
_entity_poly.entity_id
_entity_poly.type
_entity_poly.pdbx_seq_one_letter_code
_entity_poly.pdbx_strand_id
1 'polypeptide(L)'
;MPIRPAPIKREQALRILAQTGISPSNYAPPLFRLLWRLGSNVPPPHLLPFWQAALVLGAFFGPAWTALVFLFNHMLALPVPGILALLALALLMGCLFGLSMAAYYAYGRRKHHLPTWDSLCGQDESK
;
A
#
# COMPACT_ATOMS: atom_id res chain seq x y z
N MET A 1 7.43 23.06 16.86
CA MET A 1 6.89 22.14 15.82
C MET A 1 7.65 20.83 15.93
N PRO A 2 7.02 19.70 16.28
CA PRO A 2 7.74 18.44 16.43
C PRO A 2 8.14 17.88 15.07
N ILE A 3 9.46 17.78 14.92
CA ILE A 3 10.32 16.95 14.06
C ILE A 3 9.62 16.16 12.94
N ARG A 4 9.86 16.57 11.68
CA ARG A 4 9.67 15.72 10.50
C ARG A 4 10.62 14.51 10.61
N PRO A 5 10.15 13.25 10.62
CA PRO A 5 11.06 12.12 10.48
C PRO A 5 11.70 12.15 9.09
N ALA A 6 13.00 12.44 9.06
CA ALA A 6 13.83 12.60 7.86
C ALA A 6 14.01 11.28 7.06
N PRO A 7 14.40 11.33 5.77
CA PRO A 7 14.62 10.19 4.85
C PRO A 7 15.41 8.99 5.42
N ILE A 8 16.17 9.19 6.49
CA ILE A 8 16.94 8.18 7.23
C ILE A 8 16.06 7.01 7.71
N LYS A 9 14.82 7.26 8.18
CA LYS A 9 13.93 6.19 8.69
C LYS A 9 13.46 5.23 7.61
N ARG A 10 13.15 5.75 6.42
CA ARG A 10 12.76 4.91 5.28
C ARG A 10 13.93 4.05 4.81
N GLU A 11 15.14 4.60 4.78
CA GLU A 11 16.35 3.85 4.42
C GLU A 11 16.69 2.75 5.44
N GLN A 12 16.57 3.02 6.73
CA GLN A 12 16.73 2.01 7.78
C GLN A 12 15.69 0.89 7.64
N ALA A 13 14.41 1.25 7.44
CA ALA A 13 13.36 0.27 7.21
C ALA A 13 13.62 -0.59 5.96
N LEU A 14 14.10 0.01 4.88
CA LEU A 14 14.49 -0.70 3.66
C LEU A 14 15.71 -1.61 3.89
N ARG A 15 16.68 -1.21 4.72
CA ARG A 15 17.81 -2.07 5.11
C ARG A 15 17.37 -3.27 5.94
N ILE A 16 16.47 -3.09 6.90
CA ILE A 16 15.89 -4.20 7.69
C ILE A 16 15.13 -5.16 6.76
N LEU A 17 14.33 -4.61 5.84
CA LEU A 17 13.61 -5.41 4.84
C LEU A 17 14.55 -6.10 3.85
N ALA A 18 15.67 -5.49 3.48
CA ALA A 18 16.69 -6.12 2.62
C ALA A 18 17.47 -7.23 3.34
N GLN A 19 17.55 -7.19 4.67
CA GLN A 19 18.09 -8.27 5.50
C GLN A 19 17.09 -9.42 5.68
N THR A 20 15.80 -9.18 5.44
CA THR A 20 14.82 -10.27 5.31
C THR A 20 14.87 -10.87 3.91
N GLY A 21 14.64 -12.18 3.78
CA GLY A 21 14.56 -12.86 2.47
C GLY A 21 13.37 -12.46 1.59
N ILE A 22 12.76 -11.30 1.83
CA ILE A 22 11.62 -10.77 1.08
C ILE A 22 12.17 -10.06 -0.17
N SER A 23 11.62 -10.40 -1.34
CA SER A 23 12.04 -9.78 -2.60
C SER A 23 11.79 -8.26 -2.61
N PRO A 24 12.70 -7.45 -3.19
CA PRO A 24 12.54 -6.01 -3.37
C PRO A 24 11.25 -5.58 -4.07
N SER A 25 10.74 -6.40 -4.99
CA SER A 25 9.47 -6.08 -5.65
C SER A 25 8.28 -6.15 -4.69
N ASN A 26 8.39 -6.94 -3.63
CA ASN A 26 7.30 -7.23 -2.70
C ASN A 26 7.25 -6.20 -1.56
N TYR A 27 8.40 -5.75 -1.06
CA TYR A 27 8.46 -4.73 0.00
C TYR A 27 8.46 -3.28 -0.53
N ALA A 28 8.70 -3.06 -1.84
CA ALA A 28 8.60 -1.75 -2.48
C ALA A 28 7.75 -1.81 -3.77
N PRO A 29 6.42 -1.97 -3.66
CA PRO A 29 5.54 -1.97 -4.83
C PRO A 29 5.69 -0.67 -5.64
N PRO A 30 5.44 -0.70 -6.97
CA PRO A 30 5.51 0.48 -7.83
C PRO A 30 4.70 1.67 -7.29
N LEU A 31 3.56 1.39 -6.68
CA LEU A 31 2.69 2.38 -6.04
C LEU A 31 3.42 3.15 -4.93
N PHE A 32 4.07 2.44 -4.01
CA PHE A 32 4.82 3.06 -2.92
C PHE A 32 6.02 3.86 -3.43
N ARG A 33 6.70 3.38 -4.49
CA ARG A 33 7.76 4.14 -5.16
C ARG A 33 7.26 5.46 -5.74
N LEU A 34 6.03 5.49 -6.26
CA LEU A 34 5.41 6.71 -6.75
C LEU A 34 5.07 7.68 -5.61
N LEU A 35 4.46 7.19 -4.53
CA LEU A 35 4.20 8.02 -3.33
C LEU A 35 5.49 8.62 -2.75
N TRP A 36 6.56 7.84 -2.72
CA TRP A 36 7.88 8.31 -2.29
C TRP A 36 8.47 9.38 -3.21
N ARG A 37 8.26 9.27 -4.53
CA ARG A 37 8.67 10.30 -5.49
C ARG A 37 7.84 11.59 -5.36
N LEU A 38 6.59 11.48 -4.94
CA LEU A 38 5.70 12.60 -4.64
C LEU A 38 6.02 13.30 -3.31
N GLY A 39 7.04 12.84 -2.57
CA GLY A 39 7.45 13.41 -1.29
C GLY A 39 6.66 12.89 -0.08
N SER A 40 5.72 11.96 -0.30
CA SER A 40 4.98 11.32 0.78
C SER A 40 5.85 10.28 1.49
N ASN A 41 6.20 10.53 2.74
CA ASN A 41 7.07 9.66 3.54
C ASN A 41 6.28 8.48 4.15
N VAL A 42 5.61 7.71 3.28
CA VAL A 42 4.74 6.60 3.68
C VAL A 42 5.60 5.37 4.00
N PRO A 43 5.35 4.67 5.12
CA PRO A 43 6.07 3.46 5.47
C PRO A 43 5.93 2.39 4.36
N PRO A 44 6.91 1.49 4.21
CA PRO A 44 6.75 0.30 3.39
C PRO A 44 5.48 -0.49 3.78
N PRO A 45 4.82 -1.18 2.84
CA PRO A 45 3.56 -1.90 3.08
C PRO A 45 3.62 -2.92 4.22
N HIS A 46 4.78 -3.48 4.50
CA HIS A 46 4.99 -4.44 5.59
C HIS A 46 5.03 -3.78 6.98
N LEU A 47 5.33 -2.48 7.04
CA LEU A 47 5.47 -1.69 8.26
C LEU A 47 4.24 -0.82 8.53
N LEU A 48 3.35 -0.67 7.55
CA LEU A 48 2.07 0.02 7.69
C LEU A 48 1.09 -0.75 8.61
N PRO A 49 0.22 -0.04 9.33
CA PRO A 49 -0.92 -0.65 9.99
C PRO A 49 -1.89 -1.21 8.93
N PHE A 50 -2.58 -2.30 9.28
CA PHE A 50 -3.44 -3.08 8.38
C PHE A 50 -4.46 -2.21 7.65
N TRP A 51 -5.11 -1.29 8.36
CA TRP A 51 -6.15 -0.43 7.80
C TRP A 51 -5.61 0.58 6.76
N GLN A 52 -4.41 1.14 6.98
CA GLN A 52 -3.80 2.07 6.01
C GLN A 52 -3.37 1.32 4.74
N ALA A 53 -2.79 0.12 4.89
CA ALA A 53 -2.45 -0.72 3.75
C ALA A 53 -3.72 -1.08 2.94
N ALA A 54 -4.81 -1.47 3.61
CA ALA A 54 -6.06 -1.80 2.95
C ALA A 54 -6.66 -0.60 2.20
N LEU A 55 -6.69 0.58 2.82
CA LEU A 55 -7.21 1.79 2.19
C LEU A 55 -6.37 2.23 0.99
N VAL A 56 -5.05 2.31 1.12
CA VAL A 56 -4.17 2.77 0.03
C VAL A 56 -4.22 1.83 -1.17
N LEU A 57 -4.13 0.51 -0.91
CA LEU A 57 -4.16 -0.49 -1.98
C LEU A 57 -5.55 -0.61 -2.61
N GLY A 58 -6.61 -0.59 -1.79
CA GLY A 58 -7.99 -0.65 -2.26
C GLY A 58 -8.41 0.60 -3.02
N ALA A 59 -8.08 1.79 -2.53
CA ALA A 59 -8.39 3.07 -3.20
C ALA A 59 -7.63 3.26 -4.50
N PHE A 60 -6.47 2.60 -4.68
CA PHE A 60 -5.78 2.57 -5.95
C PHE A 60 -6.38 1.52 -6.90
N PHE A 61 -6.57 0.29 -6.43
CA PHE A 61 -7.01 -0.83 -7.26
C PHE A 61 -8.47 -0.71 -7.71
N GLY A 62 -9.37 -0.27 -6.82
CA GLY A 62 -10.80 -0.16 -7.10
C GLY A 62 -11.10 0.73 -8.32
N PRO A 63 -10.67 2.01 -8.32
CA PRO A 63 -10.85 2.89 -9.47
C PRO A 63 -10.13 2.41 -10.73
N ALA A 64 -8.91 1.87 -10.61
CA ALA A 64 -8.16 1.35 -11.76
C ALA A 64 -8.88 0.16 -12.42
N TRP A 65 -9.39 -0.77 -11.62
CA TRP A 65 -10.17 -1.92 -12.09
C TRP A 65 -11.48 -1.48 -12.75
N THR A 66 -12.23 -0.59 -12.10
CA THR A 66 -13.48 -0.08 -12.66
C THR A 66 -13.26 0.72 -13.94
N ALA A 67 -12.19 1.50 -14.04
CA ALA A 67 -11.81 2.19 -15.27
C ALA A 67 -11.47 1.21 -16.40
N LEU A 68 -10.82 0.09 -16.08
CA LEU A 68 -10.54 -0.97 -17.04
C LEU A 68 -11.84 -1.63 -17.54
N VAL A 69 -12.78 -1.94 -16.64
CA VAL A 69 -14.10 -2.49 -17.00
C VAL A 69 -14.88 -1.51 -17.87
N PHE A 70 -14.87 -0.23 -17.53
CA PHE A 70 -15.50 0.81 -18.33
C PHE A 70 -14.90 0.88 -19.74
N LEU A 71 -13.56 0.92 -19.84
CA LEU A 71 -12.86 0.99 -21.11
C LEU A 71 -13.10 -0.26 -21.97
N PHE A 72 -13.06 -1.45 -21.36
CA PHE A 72 -13.30 -2.71 -22.05
C PHE A 72 -14.73 -2.78 -22.61
N ASN A 73 -15.74 -2.45 -21.79
CA ASN A 73 -17.13 -2.39 -22.26
C ASN A 73 -17.30 -1.38 -23.40
N HIS A 74 -16.65 -0.22 -23.30
CA HIS A 74 -16.69 0.79 -24.35
C HIS A 74 -16.03 0.29 -25.65
N MET A 75 -14.86 -0.35 -25.57
CA MET A 75 -14.13 -0.89 -26.73
C MET A 75 -14.88 -2.04 -27.43
N LEU A 76 -15.61 -2.86 -26.68
CA LEU A 76 -16.39 -3.98 -27.21
C LEU A 76 -17.83 -3.62 -27.56
N ALA A 77 -18.20 -2.33 -27.48
CA ALA A 77 -19.57 -1.85 -27.65
C ALA A 77 -20.60 -2.59 -26.78
N LEU A 78 -20.19 -3.03 -25.58
CA LEU A 78 -21.04 -3.66 -24.59
C LEU A 78 -21.80 -2.58 -23.78
N PRO A 79 -22.94 -2.93 -23.16
CA PRO A 79 -23.66 -2.03 -22.27
C PRO A 79 -22.74 -1.54 -21.13
N VAL A 80 -22.52 -0.24 -21.06
CA VAL A 80 -21.74 0.35 -19.96
C VAL A 80 -22.63 0.38 -18.71
N PRO A 81 -22.17 -0.19 -17.58
CA PRO A 81 -22.92 -0.13 -16.32
C PRO A 81 -23.14 1.32 -15.87
N GLY A 82 -24.30 1.59 -15.27
CA GLY A 82 -24.59 2.91 -14.70
C GLY A 82 -23.57 3.31 -13.61
N ILE A 83 -23.46 4.62 -13.35
CA ILE A 83 -22.43 5.17 -12.46
C ILE A 83 -22.47 4.55 -11.05
N LEU A 84 -23.66 4.26 -10.52
CA LEU A 84 -23.83 3.60 -9.22
C LEU A 84 -23.27 2.16 -9.22
N ALA A 85 -23.45 1.41 -10.31
CA ALA A 85 -22.90 0.07 -10.44
C ALA A 85 -21.37 0.10 -10.54
N LEU A 86 -20.80 1.08 -11.26
CA LEU A 86 -19.36 1.29 -11.34
C LEU A 86 -18.76 1.67 -9.97
N LEU A 87 -19.42 2.54 -9.21
CA LEU A 87 -19.00 2.89 -7.84
C LEU A 87 -19.08 1.70 -6.89
N ALA A 88 -20.17 0.91 -6.95
CA ALA A 88 -20.31 -0.30 -6.15
C ALA A 88 -19.22 -1.33 -6.49
N LEU A 89 -18.90 -1.51 -7.78
CA LEU A 89 -17.83 -2.40 -8.23
C LEU A 89 -16.45 -1.91 -7.76
N ALA A 90 -16.19 -0.60 -7.84
CA ALA A 90 -14.93 -0.01 -7.37
C ALA A 90 -14.74 -0.24 -5.86
N LEU A 91 -15.79 -0.01 -5.07
CA LEU A 91 -15.79 -0.25 -3.63
C LEU A 91 -15.61 -1.74 -3.31
N LEU A 92 -16.37 -2.62 -3.95
CA LEU A 92 -16.33 -4.05 -3.68
C LEU A 92 -14.96 -4.65 -4.03
N MET A 93 -14.44 -4.36 -5.23
CA MET A 93 -13.13 -4.87 -5.66
C MET A 93 -11.98 -4.19 -4.91
N GLY A 94 -12.08 -2.89 -4.65
CA GLY A 94 -11.11 -2.15 -3.84
C GLY A 94 -11.04 -2.70 -2.41
N CYS A 95 -12.17 -2.93 -1.75
CA CYS A 95 -12.21 -3.53 -0.42
C CYS A 95 -11.67 -4.96 -0.43
N LEU A 96 -12.15 -5.81 -1.34
CA LEU A 96 -11.70 -7.20 -1.40
C LEU A 96 -10.19 -7.30 -1.60
N PHE A 97 -9.66 -6.60 -2.61
CA PHE A 97 -8.24 -6.58 -2.90
C PHE A 97 -7.42 -5.94 -1.77
N GLY A 98 -7.88 -4.79 -1.26
CA GLY A 98 -7.24 -4.06 -0.18
C GLY A 98 -7.12 -4.90 1.09
N LEU A 99 -8.21 -5.54 1.53
CA LEU A 99 -8.20 -6.41 2.70
C LEU A 99 -7.33 -7.65 2.48
N SER A 100 -7.41 -8.31 1.32
CA SER A 100 -6.59 -9.48 1.02
C SER A 100 -5.10 -9.16 1.03
N MET A 101 -4.68 -8.06 0.39
CA MET A 101 -3.27 -7.64 0.38
C MET A 101 -2.82 -7.14 1.76
N ALA A 102 -3.66 -6.42 2.49
CA ALA A 102 -3.35 -6.02 3.85
C ALA A 102 -3.15 -7.24 4.77
N ALA A 103 -3.95 -8.30 4.59
CA ALA A 103 -3.79 -9.55 5.32
C ALA A 103 -2.48 -10.26 4.94
N TYR A 104 -2.15 -10.31 3.66
CA TYR A 104 -0.88 -10.84 3.16
C TYR A 104 0.33 -10.11 3.78
N TYR A 105 0.32 -8.77 3.77
CA TYR A 105 1.40 -7.98 4.37
C TYR A 105 1.45 -8.11 5.90
N ALA A 106 0.30 -8.17 6.57
CA ALA A 106 0.25 -8.39 8.01
C ALA A 106 0.77 -9.78 8.40
N TYR A 107 0.48 -10.80 7.59
CA TYR A 107 1.02 -12.15 7.76
C TYR A 107 2.55 -12.17 7.54
N GLY A 108 3.04 -11.52 6.48
CA GLY A 108 4.47 -11.37 6.20
C GLY A 108 5.22 -10.71 7.35
N ARG A 109 4.66 -9.63 7.93
CA ARG A 109 5.21 -8.97 9.12
C ARG A 109 5.33 -9.93 10.32
N ARG A 110 4.29 -10.72 10.60
CA ARG A 110 4.32 -11.70 11.71
C ARG A 110 5.35 -12.80 11.46
N LYS A 111 5.43 -13.31 10.23
CA LYS A 111 6.36 -14.38 9.84
C LYS A 111 7.83 -13.95 9.95
N HIS A 112 8.13 -12.68 9.64
CA HIS A 112 9.50 -12.15 9.64
C HIS A 112 9.85 -11.34 10.91
N HIS A 113 9.00 -11.36 11.95
CA HIS A 113 9.19 -10.62 13.20
C HIS A 113 9.60 -9.15 12.98
N LEU A 114 9.02 -8.50 11.97
CA LEU A 114 9.41 -7.15 11.60
C LEU A 114 8.93 -6.16 12.68
N PRO A 115 9.79 -5.21 13.11
CA PRO A 115 9.43 -4.18 14.08
C PRO A 115 8.34 -3.27 13.50
N THR A 116 7.55 -2.65 14.37
CA THR A 116 6.51 -1.69 13.97
C THR A 116 7.15 -0.38 13.51
N TRP A 117 6.47 0.37 12.64
CA TRP A 117 6.97 1.69 12.21
C TRP A 117 7.17 2.65 13.39
N ASP A 118 6.28 2.60 14.40
CA ASP A 118 6.38 3.44 15.60
C ASP A 118 7.58 3.11 16.48
N SER A 119 8.00 1.84 16.54
CA SER A 119 9.19 1.43 17.31
C SER A 119 10.50 1.92 16.67
N LEU A 120 10.52 2.13 15.35
CA LEU A 120 11.64 2.80 14.67
C LEU A 120 11.63 4.31 14.96
N CYS A 121 10.49 4.88 15.36
CA CYS A 121 10.41 6.30 15.66
C CYS A 121 11.06 6.66 17.00
N GLY A 122 10.97 5.78 18.00
CA GLY A 122 11.54 6.00 19.34
C GLY A 122 13.04 5.72 19.49
N GLN A 123 13.66 4.98 18.57
CA GLN A 123 15.12 4.72 18.62
C GLN A 123 15.96 5.96 18.31
N ASP A 124 15.43 6.94 17.58
CA ASP A 124 16.13 8.21 17.26
C ASP A 124 16.11 9.23 18.41
N GLU A 125 15.19 9.12 19.39
CA GLU A 125 15.11 10.07 20.52
C GLU A 125 16.03 9.71 21.69
N SER A 126 16.68 8.53 21.66
CA SER A 126 17.54 8.02 22.73
C SER A 126 19.04 8.38 22.55
N LYS A 127 19.39 9.31 21.65
CA LYS A 127 20.80 9.64 21.39
C LYS A 127 21.11 11.12 21.53
#